data_AF-A0A3A0D944-F1
#
_entry.id   AF-A0A3A0D944-F1
#
_cell.length_a   1.000
_cell.length_b   1.000
_cell.length_c   1.000
_cell.angle_alpha   90.00
_cell.angle_beta   90.00
_cell.angle_gamma   90.00
#
_symmetry.space_group_name_H-M   'P 1'
#
loop_
_entity.id
_entity.type
_entity.pdbx_description
1 polymer ?
#
loop_
_entity_poly.entity_id
_entity_poly.type
_entity_poly.pdbx_seq_one_letter_code
_entity_poly.pdbx_strand_id
1 'polypeptide(L)'
;MHGWLACKLDKGMFSDEMAVTYPAEGTFQKSVFVEKSAVEGGPGERGRVRVRLVRQNGSVLAVLPSANQDIVYVQPQDIVE
;
A
#
# COMPACT_ATOMS: atom_id res chain seq x y z
N MET A 1 -6.13 -11.46 7.82
CA MET A 1 -6.58 -11.57 6.42
C MET A 1 -5.60 -10.81 5.56
N HIS A 2 -5.25 -11.29 4.36
CA HIS A 2 -4.40 -10.57 3.43
C HIS A 2 -5.24 -10.13 2.23
N GLY A 3 -4.83 -9.06 1.56
CA GLY A 3 -5.47 -8.56 0.34
C GLY A 3 -4.55 -7.62 -0.41
N TRP A 4 -4.98 -7.20 -1.59
CA TRP A 4 -4.27 -6.19 -2.36
C TRP A 4 -4.91 -4.82 -2.15
N LEU A 5 -4.08 -3.79 -1.98
CA LEU A 5 -4.52 -2.42 -1.83
C LEU A 5 -4.05 -1.61 -3.05
N ALA A 6 -4.99 -0.97 -3.75
CA ALA A 6 -4.68 -0.07 -4.85
C ALA A 6 -3.87 1.13 -4.34
N CYS A 7 -2.75 1.42 -4.98
CA CYS A 7 -1.82 2.46 -4.56
C CYS A 7 -1.08 3.08 -5.75
N LYS A 8 -0.42 4.21 -5.52
CA LYS A 8 0.56 4.76 -6.45
C LYS A 8 1.92 4.13 -6.17
N LEU A 9 2.61 3.69 -7.21
CA LEU A 9 3.95 3.13 -7.13
C LEU A 9 4.96 4.14 -7.69
N ASP A 10 6.02 4.42 -6.94
CA ASP A 10 7.14 5.26 -7.36
C ASP A 10 8.46 4.54 -7.10
N LYS A 11 9.54 4.97 -7.76
CA LYS A 11 10.86 4.37 -7.61
C LYS A 11 11.32 4.43 -6.14
N GLY A 12 11.70 3.28 -5.59
CA GLY A 12 12.32 3.18 -4.25
C GLY A 12 13.74 3.75 -4.22
N MET A 13 14.31 3.88 -3.01
CA MET A 13 15.70 4.31 -2.84
C MET A 13 16.69 3.25 -3.35
N PHE A 14 16.35 1.97 -3.16
CA PHE A 14 17.15 0.83 -3.61
C PHE A 14 16.51 0.10 -4.80
N SER A 15 17.29 -0.74 -5.49
CA SER A 15 16.84 -1.43 -6.71
C SER A 15 15.82 -2.53 -6.46
N ASP A 16 15.69 -3.01 -5.23
CA ASP A 16 14.78 -4.04 -4.74
C ASP A 16 13.58 -3.47 -3.97
N GLU A 17 13.52 -2.14 -3.80
CA GLU A 17 12.42 -1.45 -3.13
C GLU A 17 11.48 -0.74 -4.11
N MET A 18 10.25 -0.52 -3.64
CA MET A 18 9.26 0.35 -4.26
C MET A 18 8.71 1.33 -3.22
N ALA A 19 8.52 2.58 -3.61
CA ALA A 19 7.74 3.52 -2.82
C ALA A 19 6.25 3.29 -3.10
N VAL A 20 5.48 3.02 -2.05
CA VAL A 20 4.04 2.81 -2.07
C VAL A 20 3.38 4.01 -1.42
N THR A 21 2.53 4.69 -2.17
CA THR A 21 1.77 5.85 -1.68
C THR A 21 0.28 5.51 -1.64
N TYR A 22 -0.32 5.64 -0.45
CA TYR A 22 -1.75 5.44 -0.23
C TYR A 22 -2.37 6.62 0.56
N PRO A 23 -3.58 7.09 0.20
CA PRO A 23 -4.30 6.79 -1.05
C PRO A 23 -3.49 7.18 -2.29
N ALA A 24 -3.80 6.56 -3.45
CA ALA A 24 -3.06 6.81 -4.69
C ALA A 24 -3.15 8.27 -5.17
N GLU A 25 -4.22 8.97 -4.76
CA GLU A 25 -4.50 10.37 -5.08
C GLU A 25 -5.00 11.13 -3.84
N GLY A 26 -4.95 12.46 -3.89
CA GLY A 26 -5.43 13.34 -2.82
C GLY A 26 -4.32 14.06 -2.06
N THR A 27 -4.72 14.84 -1.06
CA THR A 27 -3.81 15.71 -0.29
C THR A 27 -3.26 15.06 0.98
N PHE A 28 -3.93 14.05 1.53
CA PHE A 28 -3.49 13.32 2.72
C PHE A 28 -3.02 11.93 2.31
N GLN A 29 -1.75 11.83 1.90
CA GLN A 29 -1.14 10.59 1.48
C GLN A 29 -0.05 10.15 2.46
N LYS A 30 0.10 8.85 2.63
CA LYS A 30 1.22 8.22 3.32
C LYS A 30 2.04 7.45 2.29
N SER A 31 3.34 7.73 2.25
CA SER A 31 4.29 7.03 1.40
C SER A 31 5.25 6.22 2.26
N VAL A 32 5.49 4.97 1.87
CA VAL A 32 6.40 4.05 2.56
C VAL A 32 7.22 3.26 1.54
N PHE A 33 8.40 2.81 1.96
CA PHE A 33 9.20 1.88 1.16
C PHE A 33 8.85 0.43 1.54
N VAL A 34 8.70 -0.41 0.53
CA VAL A 34 8.41 -1.84 0.67
C VAL A 34 9.26 -2.63 -0.31
N GLU A 35 9.43 -3.92 -0.07
CA GLU A 35 10.06 -4.81 -1.03
C GLU A 35 9.25 -4.90 -2.33
N LYS A 36 9.93 -4.96 -3.48
CA LYS A 36 9.29 -5.17 -4.79
C LYS A 36 8.46 -6.45 -4.87
N SER A 37 8.81 -7.46 -4.08
CA SER A 37 8.07 -8.73 -3.96
C SER A 37 6.64 -8.54 -3.45
N ALA A 38 6.38 -7.44 -2.73
CA ALA A 38 5.11 -7.14 -2.11
C ALA A 38 4.20 -6.26 -2.98
N VAL A 39 4.63 -5.86 -4.18
CA VAL A 39 3.86 -5.01 -5.10
C VAL A 39 3.65 -5.69 -6.44
N GLU A 40 2.56 -5.33 -7.10
CA GLU A 40 2.32 -5.62 -8.52
C GLU A 40 2.11 -4.31 -9.27
N GLY A 41 2.89 -4.13 -10.33
CA GLY A 41 3.01 -2.89 -11.10
C GLY A 41 4.45 -2.37 -11.13
N GLY A 42 4.64 -1.25 -11.81
CA GLY A 42 5.90 -0.57 -12.04
C GLY A 42 5.94 0.84 -11.45
N PRO A 43 7.11 1.48 -11.45
CA PRO A 43 7.26 2.86 -10.97
C PRO A 43 6.58 3.85 -11.93
N GLY A 44 5.87 4.82 -11.37
CA GLY A 44 5.17 5.88 -12.10
C GLY A 44 3.73 5.55 -12.51
N GLU A 45 3.22 4.37 -12.15
CA GLU A 45 1.85 3.95 -12.44
C GLU A 45 1.03 3.68 -11.17
N ARG A 46 -0.27 3.47 -11.36
CA ARG A 46 -1.11 2.85 -10.34
C ARG A 46 -0.83 1.36 -10.34
N GLY A 47 -0.60 0.82 -9.16
CA GLY A 47 -0.41 -0.61 -8.95
C GLY A 47 -1.14 -1.06 -7.70
N ARG A 48 -0.68 -2.18 -7.14
CA ARG A 48 -1.22 -2.71 -5.89
C ARG A 48 -0.13 -3.23 -4.97
N VAL A 49 -0.33 -3.08 -3.68
CA VAL A 49 0.56 -3.59 -2.63
C VAL A 49 -0.17 -4.66 -1.81
N ARG A 50 0.52 -5.74 -1.48
CA ARG A 50 -0.02 -6.80 -0.64
C ARG A 50 0.01 -6.35 0.81
N VAL A 51 -1.16 -6.31 1.45
CA VAL A 51 -1.32 -5.81 2.81
C VAL A 51 -1.96 -6.84 3.73
N ARG A 52 -1.72 -6.69 5.04
CA ARG A 52 -2.53 -7.36 6.04
C ARG A 52 -3.72 -6.48 6.38
N LEU A 53 -4.92 -6.99 6.18
CA LEU A 53 -6.18 -6.31 6.51
C LEU A 53 -6.62 -6.65 7.92
N VAL A 54 -6.98 -5.61 8.69
CA VAL A 54 -7.53 -5.68 10.03
C VAL A 54 -8.87 -4.96 10.03
N ARG A 55 -9.93 -5.62 10.50
CA ARG A 55 -11.25 -5.02 10.69
C ARG A 55 -11.43 -4.71 12.16
N GLN A 56 -11.66 -3.45 12.52
CA GLN A 56 -11.83 -3.03 13.90
C GLN A 56 -12.87 -1.90 13.96
N ASN A 57 -13.86 -2.03 14.84
CA ASN A 57 -14.89 -1.00 15.10
C ASN A 57 -15.58 -0.47 13.83
N GLY A 58 -15.88 -1.34 12.86
CA GLY A 58 -16.52 -0.96 11.59
C GLY A 58 -15.58 -0.34 10.54
N SER A 59 -14.32 -0.08 10.90
CA SER A 59 -13.28 0.42 10.01
C SER A 59 -12.42 -0.73 9.46
N VAL A 60 -11.88 -0.53 8.26
CA VAL A 60 -10.86 -1.40 7.67
C VAL A 60 -9.51 -0.68 7.72
N LEU A 61 -8.53 -1.36 8.30
CA LEU A 61 -7.16 -0.91 8.40
C LEU A 61 -6.29 -1.82 7.53
N ALA A 62 -5.31 -1.24 6.85
CA ALA A 62 -4.27 -2.00 6.18
C ALA A 62 -2.94 -1.76 6.90
N VAL A 63 -2.22 -2.86 7.15
CA VAL A 63 -0.82 -2.84 7.57
C VAL A 63 0.03 -2.98 6.31
N LEU A 64 0.77 -1.93 5.97
CA LEU A 64 1.69 -1.90 4.85
C LEU A 64 2.91 -2.77 5.17
N PRO A 65 3.48 -3.49 4.18
CA PRO A 65 4.65 -4.34 4.36
C PRO A 65 5.96 -3.51 4.39
N SER A 66 5.94 -2.38 5.11
CA SER A 66 7.14 -1.57 5.39
C SER A 66 7.86 -2.11 6.62
N ALA A 67 9.13 -1.73 6.81
CA ALA A 67 9.91 -2.10 7.99
C ALA A 67 9.23 -1.73 9.32
N ASN A 68 8.47 -0.61 9.33
CA ASN A 68 7.76 -0.12 10.51
C ASN A 68 6.32 -0.65 10.63
N GLN A 69 5.87 -1.50 9.70
CA GLN A 69 4.49 -2.00 9.64
C GLN A 69 3.46 -0.87 9.70
N ASP A 70 3.63 0.14 8.85
CA ASP A 70 2.81 1.33 8.84
C ASP A 70 1.33 0.99 8.65
N ILE A 71 0.48 1.58 9.51
CA ILE A 71 -0.97 1.38 9.46
C ILE A 71 -1.62 2.56 8.74
N VAL A 72 -2.53 2.26 7.82
CA VAL A 72 -3.39 3.24 7.14
C VAL A 72 -4.87 2.82 7.26
N TYR A 73 -5.74 3.82 7.39
CA TYR A 73 -7.18 3.62 7.22
C TYR A 73 -7.48 3.50 5.74
N VAL A 74 -8.18 2.44 5.34
CA VAL A 74 -8.47 2.18 3.92
C VAL A 74 -9.96 2.16 3.64
N GLN A 75 -10.33 2.62 2.44
CA GLN A 75 -11.70 2.48 1.96
C GLN A 75 -11.88 1.07 1.37
N PRO A 76 -13.02 0.40 1.61
CA PRO A 76 -13.26 -0.95 1.09
C PRO A 76 -13.11 -1.06 -0.44
N GLN A 77 -13.41 0.01 -1.17
CA GLN A 77 -13.30 0.08 -2.64
C GLN A 77 -11.86 0.08 -3.16
N ASP A 78 -10.88 0.40 -2.31
CA ASP A 78 -9.46 0.38 -2.68
C ASP A 78 -8.84 -1.01 -2.48
N ILE A 79 -9.56 -1.93 -1.84
CA ILE A 79 -9.15 -3.32 -1.67
C ILE A 79 -9.56 -4.09 -2.92
N VAL A 80 -8.57 -4.65 -3.61
CA VAL A 80 -8.75 -5.39 -4.87
C VAL A 80 -8.46 -6.88 -4.67
N GLU A 81 -9.13 -7.72 -5.47
CA GLU A 81 -8.92 -9.19 -5.47
C GLU A 81 -7.65 -9.61 -6.22
#